data_AF-A0A3M8WQT8-F1
#
_entry.id   AF-A0A3M8WQT8-F1
#
_cell.length_a   1.000
_cell.length_b   1.000
_cell.length_c   1.000
_cell.angle_alpha   90.00
_cell.angle_beta   90.00
_cell.angle_gamma   90.00
#
_symmetry.space_group_name_H-M   'P 1'
#
loop_
_entity.id
_entity.type
_entity.pdbx_description
1 polymer ?
#
loop_
_entity_poly.entity_id
_entity_poly.type
_entity_poly.pdbx_seq_one_letter_code
_entity_poly.pdbx_strand_id
1 'polypeptide(L)'
;VAALRAPVDGHDCVVLAHRDASSGRLAVAAHPAEDEAAGVWWTPSGDPGAQHPALALDGRGLVVLAALAPDGGLLVARQKTDERGLALRAWSRVGE
;
A
#
# COMPACT_ATOMS: atom_id res chain seq x y z
N VAL A 1 5.79 -3.12 -9.53
CA VAL A 1 5.58 -1.78 -8.91
C VAL A 1 4.14 -1.37 -9.19
N ALA A 2 3.50 -0.64 -8.29
CA ALA A 2 2.17 -0.06 -8.47
C ALA A 2 2.17 1.40 -7.98
N ALA A 3 1.32 2.24 -8.58
CA ALA A 3 1.13 3.63 -8.23
C ALA A 3 -0.35 4.00 -8.31
N LEU A 4 -0.82 4.87 -7.41
CA LEU A 4 -2.20 5.33 -7.35
C LEU A 4 -2.24 6.76 -6.79
N ARG A 5 -2.97 7.67 -7.43
CA ARG A 5 -3.29 8.99 -6.85
C ARG A 5 -4.49 8.84 -5.91
N ALA A 6 -4.38 9.30 -4.68
CA ALA A 6 -5.40 9.12 -3.64
C ALA A 6 -5.32 10.22 -2.57
N PRO A 7 -6.46 10.60 -1.96
CA PRO A 7 -6.45 11.42 -0.76
C PRO A 7 -5.92 10.63 0.44
N VAL A 8 -4.88 11.13 1.11
CA VAL A 8 -4.33 10.58 2.35
C VAL A 8 -4.31 11.68 3.39
N ASP A 9 -5.04 11.47 4.49
CA ASP A 9 -5.15 12.45 5.58
C ASP A 9 -5.54 13.86 5.08
N GLY A 10 -6.46 13.91 4.10
CA GLY A 10 -6.92 15.15 3.47
C GLY A 10 -5.99 15.75 2.40
N HIS A 11 -4.83 15.16 2.14
CA HIS A 11 -3.86 15.64 1.14
C HIS A 11 -3.92 14.79 -0.13
N ASP A 12 -3.80 15.43 -1.28
CA ASP A 12 -3.66 14.72 -2.55
C ASP A 12 -2.26 14.12 -2.67
N CYS A 13 -2.19 12.79 -2.74
CA CYS A 13 -0.94 12.06 -2.69
C CYS A 13 -0.83 11.07 -3.85
N VAL A 14 0.41 10.78 -4.24
CA VAL A 14 0.76 9.58 -4.99
C VAL A 14 1.18 8.51 -3.99
N VAL A 15 0.42 7.42 -3.95
CA VAL A 15 0.76 6.21 -3.20
C VAL A 15 1.55 5.27 -4.11
N LEU A 16 2.69 4.82 -3.62
CA LEU A 16 3.60 3.92 -4.32
C LEU A 16 3.72 2.61 -3.55
N ALA A 17 3.78 1.50 -4.28
CA ALA A 17 4.07 0.20 -3.71
C ALA A 17 5.01 -0.60 -4.61
N HIS A 18 5.99 -1.26 -4.00
CA HIS A 18 6.85 -2.21 -4.68
C HIS A 18 7.18 -3.41 -3.78
N ARG A 19 7.76 -4.45 -4.37
CA ARG A 19 8.37 -5.52 -3.60
C ARG A 19 9.83 -5.15 -3.35
N ASP A 20 10.20 -5.06 -2.09
CA ASP A 20 11.59 -4.83 -1.72
C ASP A 20 12.41 -6.10 -1.99
N ALA A 21 13.53 -5.95 -2.68
CA ALA A 21 14.37 -7.06 -3.08
C ALA A 21 15.11 -7.69 -1.89
N SER A 22 15.45 -6.89 -0.88
CA SER A 22 16.29 -7.34 0.24
C SER A 22 15.50 -8.12 1.30
N SER A 23 14.36 -7.58 1.72
CA SER A 23 13.48 -8.17 2.73
C SER A 23 12.45 -9.14 2.14
N GLY A 24 12.18 -9.04 0.84
CA GLY A 24 11.13 -9.81 0.16
C GLY A 24 9.71 -9.42 0.57
N ARG A 25 9.55 -8.37 1.38
CA ARG A 25 8.27 -7.78 1.79
C ARG A 25 7.82 -6.76 0.75
N LEU A 26 6.56 -6.37 0.83
CA LEU A 26 6.12 -5.17 0.13
C LEU A 26 6.58 -3.94 0.91
N ALA A 27 6.91 -2.87 0.20
CA ALA A 27 7.08 -1.57 0.81
C ALA A 27 6.12 -0.57 0.15
N VAL A 28 5.56 0.30 0.99
CA VAL A 28 4.55 1.30 0.61
C VAL A 28 4.99 2.67 1.07
N ALA A 29 4.66 3.69 0.29
CA ALA A 29 4.86 5.09 0.64
C ALA A 29 3.70 5.94 0.13
N ALA A 30 3.41 7.03 0.82
CA ALA A 30 2.60 8.12 0.31
C ALA A 30 3.50 9.36 0.17
N HIS A 31 3.35 10.06 -0.93
CA HIS A 31 4.10 11.26 -1.26
C HIS A 31 3.12 12.33 -1.76
N PRO A 32 3.27 13.62 -1.38
CA PRO A 32 2.42 14.67 -1.93
C PRO A 32 2.48 14.68 -3.45
N ALA A 33 1.34 14.83 -4.12
CA ALA A 33 1.33 14.90 -5.57
C ALA A 33 2.06 16.18 -6.03
N GLU A 34 2.87 16.06 -7.09
CA GLU A 34 3.56 17.20 -7.75
C GLU A 34 4.61 17.93 -6.89
N ASP A 35 5.08 17.31 -5.80
CA ASP A 35 6.15 17.82 -4.95
C ASP A 35 7.30 16.82 -4.82
N GLU A 36 7.93 16.47 -5.95
CA GLU A 36 8.98 15.43 -6.00
C GLU A 36 10.16 15.72 -5.07
N ALA A 37 10.37 16.99 -4.73
CA ALA A 37 11.41 17.45 -3.81
C ALA A 37 11.15 16.99 -2.36
N ALA A 38 9.91 16.71 -1.98
CA ALA A 38 9.59 16.20 -0.66
C ALA A 38 10.21 14.82 -0.38
N GLY A 39 10.59 14.05 -1.41
CA GLY A 39 11.18 12.72 -1.23
C GLY A 39 10.20 11.65 -0.78
N VAL A 40 10.66 10.39 -0.71
CA VAL A 40 9.81 9.22 -0.45
C VAL A 40 10.37 8.40 0.71
N TRP A 41 9.53 8.19 1.73
CA TRP A 41 9.84 7.33 2.87
C TRP A 41 9.07 6.02 2.78
N TRP A 42 9.81 4.92 2.64
CA TRP A 42 9.25 3.59 2.46
C TRP A 42 8.97 2.91 3.81
N THR A 43 7.76 2.37 3.95
CA THR A 43 7.37 1.56 5.09
C THR A 43 7.18 0.10 4.66
N PRO A 44 7.92 -0.85 5.25
CA PRO A 44 7.70 -2.28 5.03
C PRO A 44 6.28 -2.72 5.47
N SER A 45 5.63 -3.56 4.67
CA SER A 45 4.25 -4.00 4.85
C SER A 45 4.08 -5.49 4.56
N GLY A 46 3.28 -6.16 5.39
CA GLY A 46 2.95 -7.60 5.25
C GLY A 46 4.14 -8.52 5.53
N ASP A 47 3.95 -9.81 5.31
CA ASP A 47 5.00 -10.81 5.46
C ASP A 47 5.80 -10.99 4.15
N PRO A 48 7.05 -11.51 4.23
CA PRO A 48 7.82 -11.86 3.05
C PRO A 48 7.09 -12.86 2.16
N GLY A 49 7.26 -12.74 0.85
CA GLY A 49 6.73 -13.72 -0.12
C GLY A 49 5.46 -13.27 -0.84
N ALA A 50 4.83 -12.17 -0.42
CA ALA A 50 3.87 -11.47 -1.27
C ALA A 50 4.52 -11.07 -2.61
N GLN A 51 3.77 -11.27 -3.69
CA GLN A 51 4.21 -11.03 -5.06
C GLN A 51 3.88 -9.59 -5.49
N HIS A 52 3.77 -9.32 -6.79
CA HIS A 52 3.55 -7.99 -7.35
C HIS A 52 2.36 -7.27 -6.68
N PRO A 53 2.57 -6.06 -6.12
CA PRO A 53 1.50 -5.31 -5.49
C PRO A 53 0.55 -4.73 -6.53
N ALA A 54 -0.71 -4.55 -6.13
CA ALA A 54 -1.72 -3.77 -6.81
C ALA A 54 -2.32 -2.76 -5.82
N LEU A 55 -2.59 -1.56 -6.30
CA LEU A 55 -3.24 -0.50 -5.53
C LEU A 55 -4.59 -0.17 -6.14
N ALA A 56 -5.59 0.05 -5.30
CA ALA A 56 -6.91 0.48 -5.70
C ALA A 56 -7.52 1.41 -4.64
N LEU A 57 -8.60 2.10 -5.00
CA LEU A 57 -9.49 2.74 -4.04
C LEU A 57 -10.69 1.84 -3.79
N ASP A 58 -11.13 1.74 -2.54
CA ASP A 58 -12.43 1.14 -2.23
C ASP A 58 -13.60 2.10 -2.48
N GLY A 59 -14.83 1.65 -2.21
CA GLY A 59 -16.04 2.44 -2.41
C GLY A 59 -16.14 3.70 -1.54
N ARG A 60 -15.22 3.90 -0.58
CA ARG A 60 -15.11 5.09 0.25
C ARG A 60 -13.94 5.99 -0.16
N GLY A 61 -13.23 5.65 -1.24
CA GLY A 61 -12.03 6.37 -1.66
C GLY A 61 -10.81 6.08 -0.78
N LEU A 62 -10.82 5.00 0.01
CA LEU A 62 -9.69 4.61 0.85
C LEU A 62 -8.76 3.67 0.09
N VAL A 63 -7.45 3.80 0.34
CA VAL A 63 -6.43 3.00 -0.31
C VAL A 63 -6.52 1.54 0.12
N VAL A 64 -6.46 0.65 -0.88
CA VAL A 64 -6.35 -0.79 -0.73
C VAL A 64 -5.06 -1.23 -1.41
N LEU A 65 -4.22 -1.94 -0.65
CA LEU A 65 -3.04 -2.64 -1.16
C LEU A 65 -3.35 -4.13 -1.21
N ALA A 66 -3.18 -4.73 -2.37
CA ALA A 66 -3.39 -6.15 -2.60
C ALA A 66 -2.15 -6.79 -3.22
N ALA A 67 -1.98 -8.09 -2.98
CA ALA A 67 -0.96 -8.90 -3.62
C ALA A 67 -1.35 -10.38 -3.58
N LEU A 68 -0.71 -11.19 -4.40
CA LEU A 68 -0.82 -12.63 -4.32
C LEU A 68 0.20 -13.19 -3.33
N ALA A 69 -0.24 -14.06 -2.44
CA ALA A 69 0.61 -14.94 -1.66
C ALA A 69 1.35 -15.93 -2.58
N PRO A 70 2.43 -16.58 -2.10
CA PRO A 70 3.15 -17.60 -2.89
C PRO A 70 2.28 -18.74 -3.40
N ASP A 71 1.21 -19.08 -2.69
CA ASP A 71 0.24 -20.12 -3.05
C ASP A 71 -0.91 -19.63 -3.95
N GLY A 72 -0.85 -18.37 -4.39
CA GLY A 72 -1.88 -17.73 -5.23
C GLY A 72 -3.07 -17.15 -4.46
N GLY A 73 -3.10 -17.25 -3.12
CA GLY A 73 -4.13 -16.60 -2.31
C GLY A 73 -4.09 -15.07 -2.43
N LEU A 74 -5.25 -14.43 -2.43
CA LEU A 74 -5.34 -12.97 -2.45
C LEU A 74 -5.19 -12.40 -1.04
N LEU A 75 -4.12 -11.63 -0.82
CA LEU A 75 -3.87 -10.88 0.40
C LEU A 75 -4.28 -9.42 0.19
N VAL A 76 -4.93 -8.83 1.21
CA VAL A 76 -5.41 -7.44 1.18
C VAL A 76 -5.07 -6.74 2.48
N ALA A 77 -4.56 -5.51 2.39
CA ALA A 77 -4.46 -4.56 3.49
C ALA A 77 -5.17 -3.26 3.11
N ARG A 78 -5.95 -2.72 4.06
CA ARG A 78 -6.79 -1.52 3.84
C ARG A 78 -6.31 -0.35 4.68
N GLN A 79 -6.45 0.86 4.16
CA GLN A 79 -6.13 2.09 4.88
C GLN A 79 -6.92 2.21 6.19
N LYS A 80 -6.21 2.61 7.24
CA LYS A 80 -6.77 2.99 8.54
C LYS A 80 -7.40 4.38 8.45
N THR A 81 -8.45 4.60 9.23
CA THR A 81 -9.13 5.91 9.32
C THR A 81 -8.95 6.56 10.69
N ASP A 82 -8.29 5.87 11.61
CA ASP A 82 -8.05 6.24 13.01
C ASP A 82 -6.59 6.62 13.28
N GLU A 83 -5.78 6.78 12.23
CA GLU A 83 -4.35 7.10 12.32
C GLU A 83 -3.99 8.13 11.23
N ARG A 84 -3.05 9.04 11.54
CA ARG A 84 -2.60 10.09 10.59
C ARG A 84 -1.74 9.50 9.47
N GLY A 85 -1.74 10.18 8.33
CA GLY A 85 -1.00 9.75 7.13
C GLY A 85 -1.48 8.42 6.54
N LEU A 86 -0.63 7.76 5.76
CA LEU A 86 -0.93 6.45 5.18
C LEU A 86 -0.55 5.34 6.18
N ALA A 87 -1.54 4.84 6.91
CA ALA A 87 -1.42 3.65 7.73
C ALA A 87 -2.32 2.53 7.17
N LEU A 88 -1.82 1.30 7.15
CA LEU A 88 -2.56 0.12 6.69
C LEU A 88 -2.92 -0.79 7.87
N ARG A 89 -4.10 -1.40 7.82
CA ARG A 89 -4.49 -2.49 8.72
C ARG A 89 -3.59 -3.71 8.48
N ALA A 90 -3.64 -4.67 9.40
CA ALA A 90 -3.02 -5.97 9.20
C ALA A 90 -3.54 -6.61 7.90
N TRP A 91 -2.68 -7.38 7.24
CA TRP A 91 -3.05 -8.11 6.05
C TRP A 91 -4.05 -9.21 6.39
N SER A 92 -5.06 -9.35 5.55
CA SER A 92 -6.05 -10.43 5.61
C SER A 92 -6.06 -11.18 4.29
N ARG A 93 -6.27 -12.48 4.35
CA ARG A 93 -6.52 -13.29 3.16
C ARG A 93 -8.00 -13.23 2.80
N VAL A 94 -8.30 -13.12 1.52
CA VAL A 94 -9.69 -13.09 1.04
C VAL A 94 -10.27 -14.49 1.07
N GLY A 95 -11.41 -14.65 1.73
CA GLY A 95 -12.11 -15.92 1.86
C GLY A 95 -11.74 -16.74 3.09
N GLU A 96 -10.91 -16.19 3.98
CA GLU A 96 -10.59 -16.75 5.31
C GLU A 96 -11.28 -15.96 6.44
#